data_AF-A0A3P7FVP7-F1
#
_entry.id   AF-A0A3P7FVP7-F1
#
_cell.length_a   1.000
_cell.length_b   1.000
_cell.length_c   1.000
_cell.angle_alpha   90.00
_cell.angle_beta   90.00
_cell.angle_gamma   90.00
#
_symmetry.space_group_name_H-M   'P 1'
#
loop_
_entity.id
_entity.type
_entity.pdbx_description
1 polymer ?
#
loop_
_entity_poly.entity_id
_entity_poly.type
_entity_poly.pdbx_seq_one_letter_code
_entity_poly.pdbx_strand_id
1 'polypeptide(L)' 'MPYVSALTVFRETISELAQQRNVNDIIKECDRIRDKVLPELGIILNEANPEKPVLALKKQSISREAITENRY' A
#
# COMPACT_ATOMS: atom_id res chain seq x y z
N MET A 1 16.76 2.24 4.38
CA MET A 1 15.46 2.29 5.08
C MET A 1 14.35 2.12 4.05
N PRO A 2 13.84 0.90 3.81
CA PRO A 2 13.00 0.61 2.64
C PRO A 2 11.71 1.44 2.59
N TYR A 3 11.08 1.67 3.74
CA TYR A 3 9.91 2.55 3.85
C TYR A 3 10.21 4.00 3.44
N VAL A 4 11.34 4.56 3.89
CA VAL A 4 11.74 5.92 3.55
C VAL A 4 12.01 6.02 2.05
N SER A 5 12.72 5.05 1.47
CA SER A 5 12.97 5.01 0.02
C SER A 5 11.67 4.94 -0.79
N ALA A 6 10.71 4.11 -0.38
CA ALA A 6 9.40 4.04 -1.04
C ALA A 6 8.64 5.37 -0.98
N LEU A 7 8.66 6.05 0.18
CA LEU A 7 8.00 7.34 0.36
C LEU A 7 8.70 8.48 -0.41
N THR A 8 10.04 8.46 -0.50
CA THR A 8 10.81 9.42 -1.30
C THR A 8 10.42 9.32 -2.77
N VAL A 9 10.42 8.11 -3.34
CA VAL A 9 10.04 7.87 -4.74
C VAL A 9 8.59 8.30 -4.97
N PHE A 10 7.66 7.87 -4.10
CA PHE A 10 6.26 8.28 -4.20
C PHE A 10 6.09 9.80 -4.20
N ARG A 11 6.77 10.50 -3.28
CA ARG A 11 6.70 11.97 -3.19
C ARG A 11 7.22 12.64 -4.45
N GLU A 12 8.32 12.16 -5.02
CA GLU A 12 8.89 12.67 -6.26
C GLU A 12 7.93 12.48 -7.44
N THR A 13 7.40 11.27 -7.61
CA THR A 13 6.43 10.95 -8.66
C THR A 13 5.16 11.80 -8.54
N ILE A 14 4.58 11.93 -7.34
CA ILE A 14 3.40 12.78 -7.13
C ILE A 14 3.71 14.25 -7.44
N SER A 15 4.91 14.74 -7.11
CA SER A 15 5.30 16.12 -7.40
C SER A 15 5.34 16.37 -8.92
N GLU A 16 5.90 15.44 -9.70
CA GLU A 16 5.93 15.52 -11.16
C GLU A 16 4.54 15.43 -11.78
N LEU A 17 3.71 14.48 -11.34
CA LEU A 17 2.34 14.29 -11.84
C LEU A 17 1.44 15.49 -11.51
N ALA A 18 1.61 16.09 -10.33
CA ALA A 18 0.88 17.28 -9.93
C ALA A 18 1.23 18.50 -10.79
N GLN A 19 2.50 18.66 -11.20
CA GLN A 19 2.90 19.70 -12.14
C GLN A 19 2.22 19.54 -13.50
N GLN A 20 2.01 18.30 -13.95
CA GLN A 20 1.28 17.97 -15.17
C GLN A 20 -0.25 18.11 -15.04
N ARG A 21 -0.76 18.42 -13.84
CA ARG A 21 -2.20 18.50 -13.51
C ARG A 21 -2.98 17.23 -13.85
N ASN A 22 -2.32 16.08 -13.81
CA ASN A 22 -2.90 14.80 -14.18
C ASN A 22 -3.41 14.04 -12.95
N VAL A 23 -4.63 14.38 -12.53
CA VAL A 23 -5.27 13.79 -11.33
C VAL A 23 -5.41 12.28 -11.43
N ASN A 24 -5.71 11.74 -12.62
CA ASN A 24 -5.88 10.30 -12.81
C ASN A 24 -4.58 9.54 -12.55
N ASP A 25 -3.44 10.08 -12.97
CA ASP A 25 -2.15 9.43 -12.75
C ASP A 25 -1.70 9.55 -11.29
N ILE A 26 -2.05 10.64 -10.60
CA ILE A 26 -1.87 10.76 -9.14
C ILE A 26 -2.64 9.63 -8.41
N ILE A 27 -3.90 9.41 -8.78
CA ILE A 27 -4.71 8.34 -8.18
C ILE A 27 -4.09 6.97 -8.43
N LYS A 28 -3.64 6.68 -9.67
CA LYS A 28 -2.95 5.42 -9.99
C LYS A 28 -1.67 5.23 -9.17
N GLU A 29 -0.94 6.31 -8.92
CA GLU A 29 0.28 6.25 -8.11
C GLU A 29 -0.04 5.96 -6.63
N CYS A 30 -1.14 6.51 -6.12
CA CYS A 30 -1.69 6.13 -4.80
C CYS A 30 -2.11 4.65 -4.75
N ASP A 31 -2.78 4.15 -5.80
CA ASP A 31 -3.14 2.72 -5.89
C ASP A 31 -1.90 1.83 -5.97
N ARG A 32 -0.86 2.25 -6.72
CA ARG A 32 0.41 1.51 -6.85
C ARG A 32 1.10 1.36 -5.50
N ILE A 33 1.17 2.42 -4.69
CA ILE A 33 1.78 2.33 -3.36
C ILE A 33 0.93 1.46 -2.43
N ARG A 34 -0.41 1.56 -2.47
CA ARG A 34 -1.33 0.75 -1.66
C ARG A 34 -1.25 -0.74 -2.00
N ASP A 35 -1.26 -1.09 -3.30
CA ASP A 35 -1.52 -2.45 -3.75
C ASP A 35 -0.24 -3.25 -4.06
N LYS A 36 0.89 -2.56 -4.28
CA LYS A 36 2.16 -3.20 -4.65
C LYS A 36 3.28 -2.92 -3.65
N VAL A 37 3.61 -1.65 -3.46
CA VAL A 37 4.81 -1.27 -2.69
C VAL A 37 4.64 -1.58 -1.21
N LEU A 38 3.55 -1.13 -0.58
CA LEU A 38 3.31 -1.39 0.84
C LEU A 38 3.17 -2.89 1.14
N PRO A 39 2.42 -3.69 0.36
CA PRO A 39 2.33 -5.13 0.57
C PRO A 39 3.68 -5.86 0.46
N GLU A 40 4.55 -5.44 -0.46
CA GLU A 40 5.92 -5.97 -0.57
C GLU A 40 6.77 -5.65 0.67
N LEU A 41 6.53 -4.49 1.29
CA LEU A 41 7.15 -4.08 2.55
C LEU A 41 6.47 -4.70 3.78
N GLY A 42 5.44 -5.53 3.60
CA GLY A 42 4.68 -6.13 4.69
C GLY A 42 3.76 -5.14 5.40
N ILE A 43 3.16 -4.20 4.67
CA ILE A 43 2.11 -3.30 5.14
C ILE A 43 0.89 -3.49 4.24
N ILE A 44 -0.28 -3.69 4.84
CA ILE A 44 -1.56 -3.72 4.13
C ILE A 44 -2.45 -2.66 4.76
N LEU A 45 -2.84 -1.68 3.95
CA LEU A 45 -3.76 -0.61 4.35
C LEU A 45 -5.18 -1.17 4.41
N ASN A 46 -5.85 -0.97 5.55
CA ASN A 46 -7.25 -1.34 5.70
C ASN A 46 -8.15 -0.14 5.40
N GLU A 47 -8.83 -0.16 4.25
CA GLU A 47 -9.77 0.89 3.86
C GLU A 47 -10.95 1.03 4.83
N ALA A 48 -11.31 -0.03 5.56
CA ALA A 48 -12.39 -0.01 6.54
C ALA A 48 -12.01 0.73 7.84
N ASN A 49 -10.73 0.99 8.09
CA ASN A 49 -10.29 1.74 9.28
C ASN A 49 -9.06 2.60 8.98
N PRO A 50 -9.25 3.83 8.44
CA PRO A 50 -8.15 4.73 8.11
C PRO A 50 -7.31 5.13 9.33
N GLU A 51 -7.85 5.04 10.56
CA GLU A 51 -7.11 5.33 11.79
C GLU A 51 -6.17 4.18 12.21
N LYS A 52 -6.37 2.96 11.69
CA LYS A 52 -5.54 1.79 11.97
C LYS A 52 -5.05 1.13 10.67
N PRO A 53 -4.14 1.79 9.93
CA PRO A 53 -3.73 1.37 8.58
C PRO A 53 -2.86 0.09 8.53
N VAL A 54 -2.71 -0.66 9.62
CA VAL A 54 -1.77 -1.79 9.68
C VAL A 54 -2.54 -3.06 10.01
N LEU A 55 -2.86 -3.87 8.99
CA LEU A 55 -3.48 -5.19 9.21
C LEU A 55 -2.50 -6.36 9.20
N ALA A 56 -1.25 -6.22 8.76
CA ALA A 56 -0.27 -7.30 8.86
C ALA A 56 1.17 -6.83 8.65
N LEU A 57 1.95 -6.66 9.73
CA LEU A 57 3.39 -6.90 9.66
C LEU A 57 3.55 -8.40 9.48
N LYS A 58 3.95 -8.84 8.29
CA LYS A 58 4.08 -10.26 7.96
C LYS A 58 5.06 -10.91 8.94
N LYS A 59 4.52 -11.51 10.01
CA LYS A 59 5.19 -12.60 10.70
C LYS A 59 5.50 -13.62 9.62
N GLN A 60 6.78 -13.88 9.44
CA GLN A 60 7.27 -15.10 8.82
C GLN A 60 6.34 -16.24 9.25
N SER A 61 5.77 -16.98 8.29
CA SER A 61 4.84 -18.11 8.44
C SER A 61 3.39 -17.83 8.89
N ILE A 62 2.49 -17.48 7.96
CA ILE A 62 1.13 -18.06 7.94
C ILE A 62 0.78 -18.43 6.49
N SER A 63 0.55 -19.72 6.29
CA SER A 63 0.18 -20.42 5.07
C SER A 63 -1.07 -19.82 4.41
N ARG A 64 -1.13 -19.86 3.07
CA ARG A 64 -2.20 -19.33 2.22
C ARG A 64 -3.55 -20.08 2.33
N GLU A 65 -3.83 -20.78 3.43
CA GLU A 65 -5.00 -21.68 3.54
C GLU A 65 -6.01 -21.30 4.64
N ALA A 66 -5.76 -20.27 5.46
CA ALA A 66 -6.63 -19.98 6.62
C ALA A 66 -7.68 -18.86 6.46
N ILE A 67 -7.91 -18.30 5.26
CA ILE A 67 -8.80 -17.12 5.08
C ILE A 67 -10.12 -17.44 4.34
N THR A 68 -10.37 -18.69 3.96
CA THR A 68 -11.61 -19.09 3.24
C THR A 68 -12.63 -19.89 4.07
N GLU A 69 -12.42 -20.14 5.36
CA GLU A 69 -13.29 -21.06 6.14
C GLU A 69 -14.20 -20.44 7.22
N ASN A 70 -14.26 -19.11 7.42
CA ASN A 70 -15.16 -18.52 8.44
C ASN A 70 -16.40 -17.82 7.87
N ARG A 71 -17.02 -18.41 6.85
CA ARG A 71 -18.28 -17.91 6.30
C ARG A 71 -19.20 -19.06 5.90
N TYR A 72 -19.73 -19.80 6.88
CA TYR A 72 -21.04 -20.46 6.89
C TYR A 72 -21.41 -20.85 8.32
#